data_AF-A0A7C6S8L3-F1
#
_entry.id   AF-A0A7C6S8L3-F1
#
_cell.length_a   1.000
_cell.length_b   1.000
_cell.length_c   1.000
_cell.angle_alpha   90.00
_cell.angle_beta   90.00
_cell.angle_gamma   90.00
#
_symmetry.space_group_name_H-M   'P 1'
#
loop_
_entity.id
_entity.type
_entity.pdbx_description
1 polymer ?
#
loop_
_entity_poly.entity_id
_entity_poly.type
_entity_poly.pdbx_seq_one_letter_code
_entity_poly.pdbx_strand_id
1 'polypeptide(L)'
;MQDILSQKEIDELLASLSSGDISAERMKEAQAEKKIKNYDFFRPNRFSKEQIRTIEMIHENFARLLSTFLSAQLRTAVEVKLLSVQELSYDEFIRSLFVPTVMALVRLEELGGEMLLELNPVLAFGILERLLGGKGDGAEKRRALTEIEQTIILKLTGRVVNILTEAWSNILPLQVSIVGLEVNPQFVHIIAGNEMVALVSLEVAIKGV
;
A
#
# COMPACT_ATOMS: atom_id res chain seq x y z
N MET A 1 -14.53 1.25 -3.72
CA MET A 1 -15.98 1.37 -3.96
C MET A 1 -16.65 0.33 -3.08
N GLN A 2 -17.72 0.68 -2.35
CA GLN A 2 -18.54 -0.30 -1.64
C GLN A 2 -18.98 -1.35 -2.67
N ASP A 3 -18.81 -2.64 -2.36
CA ASP A 3 -19.36 -3.72 -3.16
C ASP A 3 -20.87 -3.51 -3.25
N ILE A 4 -21.33 -2.97 -4.37
CA ILE A 4 -22.75 -2.82 -4.66
C ILE A 4 -23.22 -4.23 -5.00
N LEU A 5 -23.71 -4.92 -3.97
CA LEU A 5 -24.39 -6.20 -4.13
C LEU A 5 -25.51 -6.02 -5.15
N SER A 6 -25.59 -6.97 -6.08
CA SER A 6 -26.69 -6.98 -7.04
C SER A 6 -28.01 -7.13 -6.28
N GLN A 7 -29.08 -6.51 -6.81
CA GLN A 7 -30.40 -6.57 -6.19
C GLN A 7 -30.86 -8.00 -5.89
N LYS A 8 -30.41 -8.95 -6.72
CA LYS A 8 -30.68 -10.39 -6.57
C LYS A 8 -30.03 -11.01 -5.33
N GLU A 9 -28.79 -10.61 -5.00
CA GLU A 9 -28.09 -11.08 -3.79
C GLU A 9 -28.72 -10.52 -2.51
N ILE A 10 -29.22 -9.28 -2.56
CA ILE A 10 -29.96 -8.65 -1.46
C ILE A 10 -31.25 -9.43 -1.19
N ASP A 11 -31.98 -9.79 -2.23
CA ASP A 11 -33.24 -10.55 -2.12
C ASP A 11 -33.01 -11.97 -1.59
N GLU A 12 -31.93 -12.64 -2.01
CA GLU A 12 -31.55 -13.98 -1.52
C GLU A 12 -31.12 -13.97 -0.04
N LEU A 13 -30.40 -12.93 0.39
CA LEU A 13 -30.02 -12.75 1.79
C LEU A 13 -31.22 -12.40 2.67
N LEU A 14 -32.16 -11.56 2.20
CA LEU A 14 -33.40 -11.24 2.92
C LEU A 14 -34.33 -12.46 3.06
N ALA A 15 -34.44 -13.27 2.01
CA ALA A 15 -35.21 -14.51 2.05
C ALA A 15 -34.60 -15.53 3.04
N SER A 16 -33.27 -15.60 3.11
CA SER A 16 -32.54 -16.50 4.02
C SER A 16 -32.60 -16.05 5.49
N LEU A 17 -32.69 -14.74 5.75
CA LEU A 17 -32.94 -14.18 7.08
C LEU A 17 -34.38 -14.41 7.55
N SER A 18 -35.35 -14.33 6.64
CA SER A 18 -36.78 -14.49 6.98
C SER A 18 -37.19 -15.94 7.23
N SER A 19 -36.48 -16.92 6.68
CA SER A 19 -36.79 -18.36 6.83
C SER A 19 -36.18 -19.00 8.07
N GLY A 20 -35.27 -18.30 8.77
CA GLY A 20 -34.60 -18.80 9.98
C GLY A 20 -33.67 -20.01 9.75
N ASP A 21 -33.40 -20.35 8.49
CA ASP A 21 -32.73 -21.59 8.08
C ASP A 21 -31.27 -21.31 7.68
N ILE A 22 -30.49 -20.79 8.62
CA ILE A 22 -29.04 -20.57 8.44
C ILE A 22 -28.31 -21.84 8.85
N SER A 23 -28.31 -22.85 7.98
CA SER A 23 -27.51 -24.06 8.16
C SER A 23 -26.04 -23.78 7.82
N ALA A 24 -25.14 -24.19 8.71
CA ALA A 24 -23.69 -23.99 8.59
C ALA A 24 -23.08 -24.64 7.33
N GLU A 25 -23.75 -25.66 6.76
CA GLU A 25 -23.42 -26.26 5.47
C GLU A 25 -23.52 -25.28 4.28
N ARG A 26 -24.55 -24.41 4.21
CA ARG A 26 -24.72 -23.47 3.06
C ARG A 26 -23.68 -22.35 3.03
N MET A 27 -23.19 -21.93 4.20
CA MET A 27 -22.11 -20.93 4.28
C MET A 27 -20.77 -21.46 3.76
N LYS A 28 -20.52 -22.77 3.88
CA LYS A 28 -19.31 -23.41 3.31
C LYS A 28 -19.38 -23.52 1.79
N GLU A 29 -20.58 -23.74 1.23
CA GLU A 29 -20.78 -23.78 -0.23
C GLU A 29 -20.64 -22.38 -0.86
N ALA A 30 -21.14 -21.32 -0.21
CA ALA A 30 -20.96 -19.94 -0.66
C ALA A 30 -19.48 -19.46 -0.63
N GLN A 31 -18.66 -20.00 0.29
CA GLN A 31 -17.21 -19.74 0.29
C GLN A 31 -16.44 -20.54 -0.77
N ALA A 32 -17.03 -21.62 -1.30
CA ALA A 32 -16.46 -22.44 -2.36
C ALA A 32 -16.81 -21.94 -3.78
N GLU A 33 -17.67 -20.92 -3.89
CA GLU A 33 -17.83 -20.19 -5.14
C GLU A 33 -16.49 -19.56 -5.51
N LYS A 34 -15.91 -20.05 -6.61
CA LYS A 34 -14.72 -19.44 -7.22
C LYS A 34 -14.95 -17.93 -7.24
N LYS A 35 -14.04 -17.16 -6.63
CA LYS A 35 -14.02 -15.70 -6.79
C LYS A 35 -13.86 -15.38 -8.28
N ILE A 36 -14.97 -15.28 -9.00
CA ILE A 36 -15.02 -14.91 -10.41
C ILE A 36 -14.75 -13.41 -10.43
N LYS A 37 -13.52 -13.04 -10.74
CA LYS A 37 -13.16 -11.64 -10.96
C LYS A 37 -13.57 -11.29 -12.39
N ASN A 38 -14.47 -10.32 -12.56
CA ASN A 38 -14.83 -9.81 -13.88
C ASN A 38 -13.55 -9.32 -14.59
N TYR A 39 -13.30 -9.85 -15.78
CA TYR A 39 -12.16 -9.48 -16.61
C TYR A 39 -12.62 -8.46 -17.65
N ASP A 40 -12.09 -7.25 -17.56
CA ASP A 40 -12.38 -6.19 -18.52
C ASP A 40 -11.46 -6.34 -19.75
N PHE A 41 -12.00 -6.87 -20.84
CA PHE A 41 -11.25 -7.05 -22.09
C PHE A 41 -10.83 -5.72 -22.76
N PHE A 42 -11.44 -4.60 -22.38
CA PHE A 42 -11.03 -3.27 -22.87
C PHE A 42 -9.82 -2.70 -22.10
N ARG A 43 -9.48 -3.29 -20.96
CA ARG A 43 -8.28 -2.99 -20.16
C ARG A 43 -7.43 -4.26 -20.03
N PRO A 44 -6.70 -4.68 -21.07
CA PRO A 44 -5.86 -5.87 -20.98
C PRO A 44 -4.82 -5.65 -19.87
N ASN A 45 -4.72 -6.62 -18.95
CA ASN A 45 -3.73 -6.59 -17.87
C ASN A 45 -2.33 -6.39 -18.47
N ARG A 46 -1.64 -5.33 -18.04
CA ARG A 46 -0.25 -5.08 -18.43
C ARG A 46 0.72 -6.04 -17.75
N PHE A 47 0.35 -6.57 -16.58
CA PHE A 47 1.17 -7.52 -15.84
C PHE A 47 0.64 -8.95 -15.98
N SER A 48 1.55 -9.88 -16.26
CA SER A 48 1.24 -11.30 -16.21
C SER A 48 1.04 -11.76 -14.76
N LYS A 49 0.27 -12.83 -14.56
CA LYS A 49 0.08 -13.41 -13.22
C LYS A 49 1.40 -13.84 -12.57
N GLU A 50 2.37 -14.25 -13.38
CA GLU A 50 3.70 -14.62 -12.90
C GLU A 50 4.48 -13.39 -12.42
N GLN A 51 4.43 -12.28 -13.16
CA GLN A 51 5.05 -11.02 -12.75
C GLN A 51 4.47 -10.49 -11.43
N ILE A 52 3.14 -10.53 -11.27
CA ILE A 52 2.49 -10.13 -10.01
C ILE A 52 2.98 -11.00 -8.85
N ARG A 53 3.04 -12.32 -9.03
CA ARG A 53 3.59 -13.24 -8.00
C ARG A 53 5.04 -12.95 -7.66
N THR A 54 5.86 -12.61 -8.64
CA THR A 54 7.25 -12.22 -8.41
C THR A 54 7.32 -10.93 -7.59
N ILE A 55 6.48 -9.93 -7.91
CA ILE A 55 6.38 -8.68 -7.14
C ILE A 55 5.92 -8.98 -5.70
N GLU A 56 4.93 -9.86 -5.52
CA GLU A 56 4.48 -10.31 -4.19
C GLU A 56 5.64 -10.90 -3.38
N MET A 57 6.39 -11.86 -3.93
CA MET A 57 7.52 -12.48 -3.23
C MET A 57 8.62 -11.47 -2.84
N ILE A 58 8.94 -10.52 -3.73
CA ILE A 58 9.90 -9.45 -3.45
C ILE A 58 9.39 -8.60 -2.27
N HIS A 59 8.12 -8.19 -2.31
CA HIS A 59 7.58 -7.28 -1.32
C HIS A 59 7.23 -7.94 0.03
N GLU A 60 6.99 -9.26 0.05
CA GLU A 60 6.98 -10.04 1.29
C GLU A 60 8.34 -10.03 1.98
N ASN A 61 9.42 -10.18 1.20
CA ASN A 61 10.77 -10.09 1.73
C ASN A 61 11.09 -8.68 2.22
N PHE A 62 10.75 -7.67 1.42
CA PHE A 62 10.86 -6.27 1.80
C PHE A 62 10.11 -5.98 3.11
N ALA A 63 8.87 -6.46 3.27
CA ALA A 63 8.09 -6.29 4.49
C ALA A 63 8.81 -6.86 5.73
N ARG A 64 9.43 -8.05 5.62
CA ARG A 64 10.21 -8.64 6.72
C ARG A 64 11.43 -7.78 7.10
N LEU A 65 12.19 -7.33 6.11
CA LEU A 65 13.36 -6.47 6.34
C LEU A 65 12.94 -5.12 6.93
N LEU A 66 11.89 -4.51 6.39
CA LEU A 66 11.34 -3.25 6.86
C LEU A 66 10.81 -3.35 8.29
N SER A 67 10.13 -4.44 8.64
CA SER A 67 9.67 -4.73 10.00
C SER A 67 10.81 -4.73 11.02
N THR A 68 11.92 -5.40 10.68
CA THR A 68 13.11 -5.46 11.53
C THR A 68 13.77 -4.09 11.68
N PHE A 69 13.92 -3.37 10.56
CA PHE A 69 14.47 -2.03 10.54
C PHE A 69 13.65 -1.04 11.38
N LEU A 70 12.33 -0.97 11.16
CA LEU A 70 11.44 -0.07 11.89
C LEU A 70 11.40 -0.42 13.38
N SER A 71 11.40 -1.71 13.72
CA SER A 71 11.43 -2.14 15.11
C SER A 71 12.68 -1.65 15.84
N ALA A 72 13.85 -1.78 15.21
CA ALA A 72 15.11 -1.28 15.75
C ALA A 72 15.12 0.25 15.85
N GLN A 73 14.67 0.94 14.80
CA GLN A 73 14.69 2.40 14.73
C GLN A 73 13.72 3.06 15.71
N LEU A 74 12.53 2.49 15.90
CA LEU A 74 11.47 3.02 16.78
C LEU A 74 11.53 2.44 18.20
N ARG A 75 12.49 1.54 18.47
CA ARG A 75 12.70 0.86 19.77
C ARG A 75 11.41 0.21 20.29
N THR A 76 10.66 -0.42 19.39
CA THR A 76 9.38 -1.08 19.70
C THR A 76 9.14 -2.22 18.73
N ALA A 77 8.18 -3.08 19.02
CA ALA A 77 7.77 -4.09 18.05
C ALA A 77 6.93 -3.43 16.95
N VAL A 78 7.39 -3.55 15.70
CA VAL A 78 6.65 -3.15 14.50
C VAL A 78 6.42 -4.41 13.68
N GLU A 79 5.20 -4.63 13.23
CA GLU A 79 4.85 -5.68 12.29
C GLU A 79 4.51 -5.05 10.94
N VAL A 80 5.11 -5.56 9.87
CA VAL A 80 4.83 -5.12 8.51
C VAL A 80 4.39 -6.32 7.69
N LYS A 81 3.25 -6.19 7.00
CA LYS A 81 2.65 -7.25 6.18
C LYS A 81 2.35 -6.76 4.78
N LEU A 82 2.56 -7.61 3.80
CA LEU A 82 2.02 -7.40 2.46
C LEU A 82 0.51 -7.67 2.49
N LEU A 83 -0.29 -6.67 2.16
CA LEU A 83 -1.75 -6.82 2.06
C LEU A 83 -2.16 -7.32 0.67
N SER A 84 -1.63 -6.68 -0.37
CA SER A 84 -1.95 -7.04 -1.75
C SER A 84 -1.00 -6.40 -2.75
N VAL A 85 -0.88 -7.03 -3.93
CA VAL A 85 -0.36 -6.42 -5.15
C VAL A 85 -1.50 -6.35 -6.15
N GLN A 86 -1.86 -5.13 -6.58
CA GLN A 86 -2.99 -4.89 -7.47
C GLN A 86 -2.57 -4.09 -8.69
N GLU A 87 -3.28 -4.28 -9.80
CA GLU A 87 -3.13 -3.46 -10.99
C GLU A 87 -4.29 -2.47 -11.04
N LEU A 88 -4.00 -1.18 -11.19
CA LEU A 88 -4.98 -0.12 -11.39
C LEU A 88 -4.38 1.00 -12.24
N SER A 89 -5.23 1.91 -12.73
CA SER A 89 -4.74 3.10 -13.41
C SER A 89 -4.07 4.08 -12.44
N TYR A 90 -3.11 4.85 -12.94
CA TYR A 90 -2.44 5.88 -12.14
C TYR A 90 -3.42 6.90 -11.55
N ASP A 91 -4.44 7.30 -12.33
CA ASP A 91 -5.50 8.21 -11.85
C ASP A 91 -6.32 7.61 -10.70
N GLU A 92 -6.65 6.32 -10.76
CA GLU A 92 -7.34 5.62 -9.66
C GLU A 92 -6.46 5.58 -8.40
N PHE A 93 -5.15 5.37 -8.56
CA PHE A 93 -4.20 5.41 -7.45
C PHE A 93 -4.14 6.80 -6.80
N ILE A 94 -3.91 7.86 -7.58
CA ILE A 94 -3.81 9.24 -7.07
C ILE A 94 -5.11 9.66 -6.36
N ARG A 95 -6.28 9.26 -6.89
CA ARG A 95 -7.59 9.55 -6.26
C ARG A 95 -7.85 8.78 -4.97
N SER A 96 -7.12 7.68 -4.73
CA SER A 96 -7.24 6.88 -3.51
C SER A 96 -6.50 7.50 -2.32
N LEU A 97 -5.59 8.44 -2.56
CA LEU A 97 -4.74 9.04 -1.53
C LEU A 97 -5.45 10.16 -0.77
N PHE A 98 -5.08 10.32 0.49
CA PHE A 98 -5.53 11.46 1.30
C PHE A 98 -4.86 12.76 0.84
N VAL A 99 -5.55 13.87 1.07
CA VAL A 99 -4.97 15.20 0.90
C VAL A 99 -5.07 15.94 2.25
N PRO A 100 -3.94 16.31 2.89
CA PRO A 100 -2.56 16.03 2.49
C PRO A 100 -2.13 14.58 2.76
N THR A 101 -1.12 14.09 2.03
CA THR A 101 -0.40 12.85 2.35
C THR A 101 1.13 13.07 2.36
N VAL A 102 1.93 12.03 2.54
CA VAL A 102 3.39 12.06 2.43
C VAL A 102 3.81 11.08 1.34
N MET A 103 4.21 11.59 0.18
CA MET A 103 4.72 10.76 -0.91
C MET A 103 6.18 11.08 -1.16
N ALA A 104 6.99 10.05 -1.36
CA ALA A 104 8.35 10.18 -1.84
C ALA A 104 8.41 9.76 -3.30
N LEU A 105 9.00 10.63 -4.12
CA LEU A 105 9.32 10.33 -5.49
C LEU A 105 10.70 9.68 -5.56
N VAL A 106 10.76 8.45 -6.05
CA VAL A 106 11.97 7.63 -6.11
C VAL A 106 12.28 7.30 -7.56
N ARG A 107 13.44 7.70 -8.05
CA ARG A 107 13.92 7.34 -9.39
C ARG A 107 14.59 5.97 -9.34
N LEU A 108 14.29 5.15 -10.33
CA LEU A 108 14.86 3.82 -10.57
C LEU A 108 15.70 3.90 -11.84
N GLU A 109 17.03 3.95 -11.70
CA GLU A 109 17.94 4.23 -12.82
C GLU A 109 17.88 3.12 -13.89
N GLU A 110 17.91 1.85 -13.49
CA GLU A 110 17.94 0.71 -14.42
C GLU A 110 16.60 0.46 -15.12
N LEU A 111 15.49 0.87 -14.49
CA LEU A 111 14.15 0.70 -15.05
C LEU A 111 13.72 1.92 -15.88
N GLY A 112 14.50 3.00 -15.88
CA GLY A 112 14.24 4.20 -16.68
C GLY A 112 12.92 4.88 -16.31
N GLY A 113 12.61 4.99 -15.01
CA GLY A 113 11.34 5.52 -14.54
C GLY A 113 11.34 5.95 -13.08
N GLU A 114 10.18 6.37 -12.60
CA GLU A 114 9.97 6.83 -11.23
C GLU A 114 8.89 5.99 -10.55
N MET A 115 9.04 5.81 -9.24
CA MET A 115 8.12 5.12 -8.35
C MET A 115 7.68 6.08 -7.25
N LEU A 116 6.43 5.92 -6.82
CA LEU A 116 5.89 6.63 -5.67
C LEU A 116 5.85 5.71 -4.46
N LEU A 117 6.43 6.18 -3.36
CA LEU A 117 6.27 5.56 -2.05
C LEU A 117 5.40 6.48 -1.21
N GLU A 118 4.17 6.07 -0.93
CA GLU A 118 3.26 6.80 -0.05
C GLU A 118 3.36 6.27 1.37
N LEU A 119 3.34 7.19 2.32
CA LEU A 119 3.24 6.92 3.74
C LEU A 119 2.02 7.66 4.30
N ASN A 120 1.05 6.89 4.77
CA ASN A 120 -0.15 7.45 5.38
C ASN A 120 0.22 8.46 6.49
N PRO A 121 -0.42 9.65 6.54
CA PRO A 121 -0.10 10.69 7.52
C PRO A 121 -0.15 10.22 8.96
N VAL A 122 -1.11 9.39 9.35
CA VAL A 122 -1.24 8.88 10.73
C VAL A 122 0.01 8.10 11.12
N LEU A 123 0.46 7.22 10.23
CA LEU A 123 1.67 6.45 10.42
C LEU A 123 2.92 7.34 10.40
N ALA A 124 2.99 8.31 9.47
CA ALA A 124 4.09 9.26 9.39
C ALA A 124 4.25 10.06 10.70
N PHE A 125 3.16 10.56 11.27
CA PHE A 125 3.17 11.26 12.56
C PHE A 125 3.52 10.33 13.73
N GLY A 126 2.98 9.10 13.77
CA GLY A 126 3.32 8.13 14.80
C GLY A 126 4.82 7.77 14.82
N ILE A 127 5.40 7.57 13.63
CA ILE A 127 6.84 7.36 13.44
C ILE A 127 7.64 8.59 13.89
N LEU A 128 7.25 9.78 13.43
CA LEU A 128 7.92 11.04 13.74
C LEU A 128 7.93 11.31 15.24
N GLU A 129 6.79 11.18 15.92
CA GLU A 129 6.70 11.41 17.36
C GLU A 129 7.64 10.46 18.11
N ARG A 130 7.73 9.17 17.74
CA ARG A 130 8.67 8.24 18.36
C ARG A 130 10.13 8.59 18.09
N LEU A 131 10.48 9.01 16.88
CA LEU A 131 11.83 9.48 16.56
C LEU A 131 12.23 10.70 17.39
N LEU A 132 11.26 11.54 17.76
CA LEU A 132 11.45 12.72 18.60
C LEU A 132 11.28 12.46 20.10
N GLY A 133 11.06 11.21 20.53
CA GLY A 133 10.94 10.81 21.93
C GLY A 133 9.52 10.86 22.53
N GLY A 134 8.50 11.06 21.70
CA GLY A 134 7.09 10.97 22.06
C GLY A 134 6.55 9.53 22.09
N LYS A 135 5.26 9.38 22.39
CA LYS A 135 4.58 8.08 22.52
C LYS A 135 4.26 7.41 21.18
N GLY A 136 4.05 8.22 20.14
CA GLY A 136 3.71 7.73 18.81
C GLY A 136 2.22 7.50 18.60
N ASP A 137 1.35 8.03 19.47
CA ASP A 137 -0.11 7.84 19.42
C ASP A 137 -0.72 8.35 18.09
N GLY A 138 0.06 9.06 17.26
CA GLY A 138 -0.31 9.40 15.89
C GLY A 138 -1.57 10.26 15.84
N ALA A 139 -1.87 10.97 16.93
CA ALA A 139 -3.10 11.73 17.14
C ALA A 139 -3.49 12.45 15.85
N GLU A 140 -4.74 12.29 15.40
CA GLU A 140 -5.31 12.62 14.06
C GLU A 140 -4.90 14.00 13.50
N LYS A 141 -3.62 14.19 13.22
CA LYS A 141 -3.05 15.38 12.64
C LYS A 141 -3.13 15.17 11.14
N ARG A 142 -4.32 15.39 10.57
CA ARG A 142 -4.52 15.45 9.11
C ARG A 142 -3.99 16.78 8.56
N ARG A 143 -2.74 17.12 8.87
CA ARG A 143 -2.05 18.31 8.38
C ARG A 143 -0.80 17.92 7.61
N ALA A 144 -0.33 18.81 6.74
CA ALA A 144 0.96 18.65 6.11
C ALA A 144 2.09 18.66 7.15
N LEU A 145 3.15 17.90 6.90
CA LEU A 145 4.38 17.94 7.67
C LEU A 145 5.07 19.31 7.49
N THR A 146 5.64 19.85 8.56
CA THR A 146 6.52 21.02 8.51
C THR A 146 7.85 20.67 7.86
N GLU A 147 8.65 21.65 7.44
CA GLU A 147 9.94 21.42 6.76
C GLU A 147 10.92 20.56 7.59
N ILE A 148 10.96 20.78 8.90
CA ILE A 148 11.80 19.98 9.81
C ILE A 148 11.32 18.53 9.84
N GLU A 149 10.01 18.32 9.93
CA GLU A 149 9.40 17.00 9.96
C GLU A 149 9.60 16.26 8.62
N GLN A 150 9.43 16.96 7.49
CA GLN A 150 9.73 16.44 6.16
C GLN A 150 11.19 16.02 6.04
N THR A 151 12.13 16.80 6.57
CA THR A 151 13.56 16.44 6.56
C THR A 151 13.84 15.16 7.33
N ILE A 152 13.16 14.94 8.46
CA ILE A 152 13.29 13.72 9.27
C ILE A 152 12.72 12.52 8.51
N ILE A 153 11.52 12.67 7.95
CA ILE A 153 10.88 11.61 7.18
C ILE A 153 11.68 11.26 5.93
N LEU A 154 12.20 12.25 5.20
CA LEU A 154 13.03 12.03 4.02
C LEU A 154 14.28 11.18 4.34
N LYS A 155 14.93 11.43 5.47
CA LYS A 155 16.07 10.62 5.94
C LYS A 155 15.68 9.18 6.24
N LEU A 156 14.52 8.97 6.87
CA LEU A 156 13.98 7.64 7.11
C LEU A 156 13.65 6.93 5.79
N THR A 157 12.96 7.62 4.87
CA THR A 157 12.64 7.11 3.54
C THR A 157 13.89 6.70 2.78
N GLY A 158 14.99 7.44 2.88
CA GLY A 158 16.28 7.03 2.32
C GLY A 158 16.75 5.66 2.79
N ARG A 159 16.54 5.32 4.06
CA ARG A 159 16.84 3.97 4.59
C ARG A 159 15.85 2.92 4.08
N VAL A 160 14.56 3.26 4.03
CA VAL A 160 13.51 2.37 3.48
C VAL A 160 13.79 2.02 2.02
N VAL A 161 14.18 3.00 1.21
CA VAL A 161 14.52 2.81 -0.19
C VAL A 161 15.76 1.93 -0.38
N ASN A 162 16.76 2.02 0.50
CA ASN A 162 17.90 1.09 0.48
C ASN A 162 17.48 -0.36 0.78
N ILE A 163 16.54 -0.56 1.71
CA ILE A 163 15.99 -1.88 2.03
C ILE A 163 15.18 -2.42 0.84
N LEU A 164 14.51 -1.55 0.09
CA LEU A 164 13.82 -1.93 -1.14
C LEU A 164 14.85 -2.45 -2.16
N THR A 165 15.93 -1.72 -2.40
CA THR A 165 17.03 -2.19 -3.27
C THR A 165 17.56 -3.56 -2.86
N GLU A 166 17.76 -3.79 -1.56
CA GLU A 166 18.21 -5.09 -1.04
C GLU A 166 17.18 -6.20 -1.38
N ALA A 167 15.89 -5.94 -1.17
CA ALA A 167 14.84 -6.90 -1.49
C ALA A 167 14.77 -7.24 -2.99
N TRP A 168 15.08 -6.29 -3.87
CA TRP A 168 15.10 -6.47 -5.32
C TRP A 168 16.37 -7.13 -5.86
N SER A 169 17.45 -7.16 -5.08
CA SER A 169 18.80 -7.58 -5.52
C SER A 169 18.86 -8.96 -6.19
N ASN A 170 17.99 -9.90 -5.80
CA ASN A 170 17.92 -11.25 -6.38
C ASN A 170 17.32 -11.28 -7.80
N ILE A 171 16.62 -10.22 -8.21
CA ILE A 171 15.97 -10.10 -9.52
C ILE A 171 16.73 -9.10 -10.39
N LEU A 172 16.99 -7.91 -9.86
CA LEU A 172 17.72 -6.85 -10.54
C LEU A 172 18.42 -5.97 -9.47
N PRO A 173 19.74 -5.75 -9.57
CA PRO A 173 20.41 -4.77 -8.73
C PRO A 173 19.91 -3.37 -9.10
N LEU A 174 19.13 -2.74 -8.21
CA LEU A 174 18.56 -1.41 -8.43
C LEU A 174 19.44 -0.31 -7.83
N GLN A 175 19.70 0.73 -8.61
CA GLN A 175 20.14 2.03 -8.13
C GLN A 175 18.94 2.95 -8.03
N VAL A 176 18.79 3.52 -6.84
CA VAL A 176 17.63 4.33 -6.47
C VAL A 176 18.08 5.66 -5.89
N SER A 177 17.40 6.72 -6.28
CA SER A 177 17.61 8.06 -5.75
C SER A 177 16.28 8.69 -5.38
N ILE A 178 16.24 9.42 -4.24
CA ILE A 178 15.03 10.15 -3.85
C ILE A 178 15.09 11.52 -4.51
N VAL A 179 14.08 11.81 -5.34
CA VAL A 179 13.93 13.10 -6.03
C VAL A 179 13.41 14.15 -5.06
N GLY A 180 12.43 13.79 -4.23
CA GLY A 180 11.83 14.70 -3.26
C GLY A 180 10.65 14.11 -2.49
N LEU A 181 10.08 14.91 -1.59
CA LEU A 181 8.80 14.64 -0.94
C LEU A 181 7.72 15.55 -1.49
N GLU A 182 6.53 15.00 -1.68
CA GLU A 182 5.34 15.70 -2.12
C GLU A 182 4.20 15.46 -1.15
N VAL A 183 3.43 16.51 -0.87
CA VAL A 183 2.33 16.45 0.11
C VAL A 183 0.94 16.44 -0.52
N ASN A 184 0.85 16.89 -1.78
CA ASN A 184 -0.41 16.91 -2.53
C ASN A 184 -0.30 15.96 -3.72
N PRO A 185 -1.07 14.85 -3.74
CA PRO A 185 -1.11 13.90 -4.86
C PRO A 185 -1.39 14.54 -6.22
N GLN A 186 -2.13 15.65 -6.24
CA GLN A 186 -2.53 16.30 -7.48
C GLN A 186 -1.37 16.98 -8.24
N PHE A 187 -0.21 17.20 -7.61
CA PHE A 187 0.96 17.77 -8.28
C PHE A 187 1.93 16.73 -8.81
N VAL A 188 1.67 15.44 -8.53
CA VAL A 188 2.57 14.35 -8.90
C VAL A 188 2.09 13.73 -10.21
N HIS A 189 2.73 14.12 -11.31
CA HIS A 189 2.42 13.64 -12.67
C HIS A 189 3.63 12.95 -13.31
N ILE A 190 4.00 11.78 -12.79
CA ILE A 190 5.19 11.05 -13.26
C ILE A 190 4.91 10.25 -14.55
N ILE A 191 3.65 9.88 -14.78
CA ILE A 191 3.16 9.16 -15.95
C ILE A 191 1.75 9.66 -16.31
N ALA A 192 1.24 9.25 -17.48
CA ALA A 192 -0.12 9.56 -17.89
C ALA A 192 -1.16 8.87 -16.99
N GLY A 193 -2.26 9.55 -16.69
CA GLY A 193 -3.29 9.07 -15.74
C GLY A 193 -3.93 7.73 -16.10
N ASN A 194 -4.01 7.41 -17.39
CA ASN A 194 -4.56 6.17 -17.92
C ASN A 194 -3.55 5.02 -17.99
N GLU A 195 -2.27 5.24 -17.68
CA GLU A 195 -1.28 4.17 -17.63
C GLU A 195 -1.55 3.25 -16.43
N MET A 196 -1.39 1.95 -16.64
CA MET A 196 -1.59 0.94 -15.60
C MET A 196 -0.33 0.84 -14.73
N VAL A 197 -0.53 0.79 -13.42
CA VAL A 197 0.53 0.65 -12.41
C VAL A 197 0.29 -0.54 -11.50
N ALA A 198 1.37 -1.12 -10.98
CA ALA A 198 1.31 -2.10 -9.91
C ALA A 198 1.36 -1.36 -8.55
N LEU A 199 0.27 -1.45 -7.79
CA LEU A 199 0.18 -0.94 -6.42
C LEU A 199 0.49 -2.05 -5.43
N VAL A 200 1.50 -1.82 -4.62
CA VAL A 200 1.85 -2.68 -3.49
C VAL A 200 1.35 -2.02 -2.21
N SER A 201 0.43 -2.68 -1.52
CA SER A 201 -0.12 -2.19 -0.25
C SER A 201 0.52 -2.94 0.92
N LEU A 202 1.14 -2.21 1.84
CA LEU A 202 1.70 -2.75 3.07
C LEU A 202 0.91 -2.25 4.28
N GLU A 203 0.60 -3.15 5.20
CA GLU A 203 0.10 -2.80 6.53
C GLU A 203 1.27 -2.68 7.49
N VAL A 204 1.29 -1.62 8.29
CA VAL A 204 2.29 -1.40 9.33
C VAL A 204 1.57 -1.23 10.66
N ALA A 205 1.78 -2.18 11.58
CA ALA A 205 1.25 -2.14 12.93
C ALA A 205 2.40 -1.85 13.91
N ILE A 206 2.31 -0.75 14.65
CA ILE A 206 3.30 -0.36 15.65
C ILE A 206 2.72 -0.70 17.02
N LYS A 207 3.39 -1.55 17.81
CA LYS A 207 2.86 -1.94 19.12
C LYS A 207 2.64 -0.72 20.01
N GLY A 208 1.37 -0.52 20.41
CA GLY A 208 0.92 0.61 21.24
C GLY A 208 0.35 1.80 20.46
N VAL A 209 0.15 1.67 19.14
CA VAL A 209 -0.49 2.64 18.25
C VAL A 209 -1.52 1.92 17.39
#